data_AF-A0A356VXS6-F1
#
_entry.id   AF-A0A356VXS6-F1
#
_cell.length_a   1.000
_cell.length_b   1.000
_cell.length_c   1.000
_cell.angle_alpha   90.00
_cell.angle_beta   90.00
_cell.angle_gamma   90.00
#
_symmetry.space_group_name_H-M   'P 1'
#
loop_
_entity.id
_entity.type
_entity.pdbx_description
1 polymer ?
#
loop_
_entity_poly.entity_id
_entity_poly.type
_entity_poly.pdbx_seq_one_letter_code
_entity_poly.pdbx_strand_id
1 'polypeptide(L)' 'LPGDTLEMECSLVRSRPPFYFAKGRGSVNGKTAVSAELSFALAPKNKE' A
#
# COMPACT_ATOMS: atom_id res chain seq x y z
N LEU A 1 1.70 12.54 -15.73
CA LEU A 1 0.79 13.64 -16.11
C LEU A 1 -0.65 13.18 -15.91
N PRO A 2 -1.63 14.10 -15.82
CA PRO A 2 -3.03 13.72 -15.90
C PRO A 2 -3.25 12.82 -17.12
N GLY A 3 -3.79 11.62 -16.90
CA GLY A 3 -3.95 10.58 -17.93
C GLY A 3 -2.92 9.44 -17.87
N ASP A 4 -1.83 9.57 -17.13
CA ASP A 4 -0.89 8.47 -16.93
C ASP A 4 -1.49 7.38 -16.01
N THR A 5 -1.21 6.11 -16.34
CA THR A 5 -1.54 4.98 -15.48
C THR A 5 -0.46 4.78 -14.42
N LEU A 6 -0.87 4.81 -13.15
CA LEU A 6 -0.02 4.43 -12.03
C LEU A 6 -0.24 2.95 -11.71
N GLU A 7 0.76 2.12 -11.99
CA GLU A 7 0.79 0.72 -11.59
C GLU A 7 1.32 0.61 -10.17
N MET A 8 0.52 0.04 -9.26
CA MET A 8 0.90 -0.12 -7.85
C MET A 8 1.09 -1.58 -7.49
N GLU A 9 2.26 -1.88 -6.96
CA GLU A 9 2.61 -3.19 -6.41
C GLU A 9 2.80 -3.06 -4.89
N CYS A 10 2.04 -3.85 -4.12
CA CYS A 10 2.08 -3.82 -2.66
C CYS A 10 2.31 -5.21 -2.09
N SER A 11 3.01 -5.30 -0.95
CA SER A 11 3.23 -6.56 -0.25
C SER A 11 3.29 -6.35 1.26
N LEU A 12 2.70 -7.25 2.04
CA LEU A 12 2.88 -7.29 3.48
C LEU A 12 4.33 -7.62 3.82
N VAL A 13 4.90 -6.86 4.75
CA VAL A 13 6.26 -7.04 5.25
C VAL A 13 6.23 -7.68 6.64
N ARG A 14 5.25 -7.29 7.47
CA ARG A 14 5.10 -7.81 8.83
C ARG A 14 3.66 -7.74 9.30
N SER A 15 3.27 -8.72 10.08
CA SER A 15 1.95 -8.78 10.74
C SER A 15 2.12 -8.85 12.24
N ARG A 16 1.41 -7.98 12.96
CA ARG A 16 1.23 -8.02 14.42
C ARG A 16 -0.21 -7.56 14.73
N PRO A 17 -1.20 -8.46 14.60
CA PRO A 17 -2.61 -8.10 14.71
C PRO A 17 -2.89 -7.28 15.99
N PRO A 18 -3.68 -6.18 15.90
CA PRO A 18 -4.44 -5.74 14.74
C PRO A 18 -3.63 -4.95 13.70
N PHE A 19 -2.33 -4.70 13.94
CA PHE A 19 -1.48 -3.88 13.08
C PHE A 19 -0.74 -4.69 12.01
N TYR A 20 -0.70 -4.14 10.80
CA TYR A 20 -0.07 -4.73 9.63
C TYR A 20 0.84 -3.68 9.00
N PHE A 21 1.99 -4.14 8.53
CA PHE A 21 3.01 -3.33 7.89
C PHE A 21 3.23 -3.84 6.48
N ALA A 22 3.20 -2.95 5.51
CA ALA A 22 3.34 -3.26 4.10
C ALA A 22 4.34 -2.30 3.44
N LYS A 23 4.84 -2.71 2.28
CA LYS A 23 5.58 -1.85 1.37
C LYS A 23 4.81 -1.72 0.06
N GLY A 24 4.91 -0.56 -0.57
CA GLY A 24 4.30 -0.27 -1.86
C GLY A 24 5.30 0.39 -2.79
N ARG A 25 5.20 0.09 -4.09
CA ARG A 25 5.90 0.82 -5.16
C ARG A 25 4.89 1.15 -6.24
N GLY A 26 4.93 2.39 -6.69
CA GLY A 26 4.17 2.86 -7.83
C GLY A 26 5.10 3.15 -9.00
N SER A 27 4.75 2.68 -10.19
CA SER A 27 5.47 2.97 -11.43
C SER A 27 4.55 3.54 -12.50
N VAL A 28 5.11 4.39 -13.37
CA VAL A 28 4.46 4.95 -14.55
C VAL A 28 5.38 4.65 -15.73
N ASN A 29 4.85 3.99 -16.76
CA ASN A 29 5.63 3.55 -17.92
C ASN A 29 6.90 2.77 -17.50
N GLY A 30 6.78 1.87 -16.51
CA GLY A 30 7.86 1.04 -15.97
C GLY A 30 8.90 1.77 -15.11
N LYS A 31 8.77 3.08 -14.90
CA LYS A 31 9.69 3.86 -14.06
C LYS A 31 9.06 4.13 -12.69
N THR A 32 9.84 3.96 -11.61
CA THR A 32 9.35 4.29 -10.27
C THR A 32 8.98 5.76 -10.18
N ALA A 33 7.73 6.02 -9.80
CA ALA A 33 7.24 7.36 -9.52
C ALA A 33 7.07 7.59 -8.01
N VAL A 34 6.81 6.52 -7.25
CA VAL A 34 6.63 6.59 -5.79
C VAL A 34 7.04 5.27 -5.13
N SER A 35 7.56 5.37 -3.90
CA SER A 35 7.78 4.24 -3.00
C SER A 35 7.22 4.60 -1.63
N ALA A 36 6.66 3.63 -0.92
CA ALA A 36 6.03 3.86 0.38
C ALA A 36 6.22 2.69 1.34
N GLU A 37 6.35 3.03 2.62
CA GLU A 37 6.09 2.13 3.74
C GLU A 37 4.72 2.47 4.33
N LEU A 38 3.93 1.44 4.59
CA LEU A 38 2.54 1.55 5.00
C LEU A 38 2.35 0.80 6.30
N SER A 39 1.53 1.35 7.19
CA SER A 39 1.01 0.60 8.34
C SER A 39 -0.47 0.86 8.50
N PHE A 40 -1.23 -0.17 8.85
CA PHE A 40 -2.67 -0.09 9.02
C PHE A 40 -3.15 -1.05 10.10
N ALA A 41 -4.27 -0.72 10.74
CA ALA A 41 -4.95 -1.61 11.66
C ALA A 41 -6.17 -2.25 10.98
N LEU A 42 -6.37 -3.55 11.13
CA LEU A 42 -7.64 -4.18 10.77
C LEU A 42 -8.63 -3.98 11.91
N ALA A 43 -9.61 -3.12 11.68
CA ALA A 43 -10.72 -2.91 12.60
C ALA A 43 -11.72 -4.07 12.50
N PRO A 44 -12.35 -4.49 13.62
CA PRO A 44 -13.46 -5.42 13.58
C PRO A 44 -14.61 -4.84 12.73
N LYS A 45 -15.41 -5.72 12.12
CA LYS A 45 -16.51 -5.32 11.22
C LYS A 45 -17.58 -4.43 11.86
N ASN A 46 -17.64 -4.36 13.20
CA ASN A 46 -18.71 -3.66 13.91
C ASN A 46 -18.16 -2.51 14.76
N LYS A 47 -18.61 -1.29 14.43
CA LYS A 47 -18.83 -0.21 15.38
C LYS A 47 -20.32 0.09 15.31
N GLU A 48 -21.11 -0.57 16.17
CA GLU A 48 -22.38 0.01 16.64
C GLU A 48 -22.07 0.92 17.81
#